data_AF-A0A6V7IFF2-F1
#
_entry.id   AF-A0A6V7IFF2-F1
#
_cell.length_a   1.000
_cell.length_b   1.000
_cell.length_c   1.000
_cell.angle_alpha   90.00
_cell.angle_beta   90.00
_cell.angle_gamma   90.00
#
_symmetry.space_group_name_H-M   'P 1'
#
loop_
_entity.id
_entity.type
_entity.pdbx_description
1 polymer ?
#
loop_
_entity_poly.entity_id
_entity_poly.type
_entity_poly.pdbx_seq_one_letter_code
_entity_poly.pdbx_strand_id
1 'polypeptide(L)'
;VRVKPVQNSGTLPIICQSILNISVGSVAVRNPLQTSLDSYQDEDLRELREKWSNALMRRRQYLDQQIQKLVHKQSKTEQDIEREQSLVQQWVNLTEERNAVMVPQAGSGIPGAPADWSPPAGMEPHIPVLFLDLNADDLTTHNSGEEVTVTGINSILSKEFGNKFYNLPIIKHLEKDVCAVASWDSSIHENLHLNRLTPPNERVFLILKTTVRLSDPAPMDLVLRKRLALNIYKKQSLTDRFFKRIVRSDCLSQTGVTYEIVSNIPKSSEELEDRESLAQIAASGEDSSDADGETYI
;
A
#
# COMPACT_ATOMS: atom_id res chain seq x y z
N VAL A 1 -6.92 -18.15 8.29
CA VAL A 1 -6.22 -16.94 7.81
C VAL A 1 -5.11 -16.62 8.79
N ARG A 2 -3.89 -16.39 8.31
CA ARG A 2 -2.74 -16.00 9.14
C ARG A 2 -2.14 -14.73 8.54
N VAL A 3 -1.83 -13.79 9.40
CA VAL A 3 -1.14 -12.54 9.06
C VAL A 3 0.16 -12.52 9.86
N LYS A 4 1.25 -12.15 9.20
CA LYS A 4 2.55 -12.02 9.85
C LYS A 4 3.31 -10.85 9.20
N PRO A 5 3.98 -10.00 9.98
CA PRO A 5 4.93 -9.06 9.41
C PRO A 5 6.07 -9.84 8.75
N VAL A 6 6.64 -9.27 7.69
CA VAL A 6 7.87 -9.78 7.09
C VAL A 6 9.03 -9.26 7.95
N GLN A 7 9.94 -10.14 8.33
CA GLN A 7 11.08 -9.72 9.16
C GLN A 7 12.09 -8.95 8.32
N ASN A 8 12.73 -7.94 8.92
CA ASN A 8 13.72 -7.08 8.25
C ASN A 8 13.19 -6.41 6.97
N SER A 9 11.89 -6.10 6.92
CA SER A 9 11.27 -5.40 5.80
C SER A 9 10.87 -3.97 6.21
N GLY A 10 11.43 -2.97 5.51
CA GLY A 10 11.08 -1.57 5.70
C GLY A 10 11.54 -0.99 7.05
N THR A 11 11.11 0.26 7.30
CA THR A 11 11.45 1.04 8.51
C THR A 11 10.25 1.30 9.41
N LEU A 12 9.03 1.07 8.91
CA LEU A 12 7.79 1.25 9.67
C LEU A 12 7.62 0.08 10.65
N PRO A 13 7.61 0.31 11.98
CA PRO A 13 7.24 -0.72 12.92
C PRO A 13 5.75 -1.06 12.71
N ILE A 14 5.46 -2.34 12.52
CA ILE A 14 4.09 -2.83 12.31
C ILE A 14 3.87 -3.99 13.27
N ILE A 15 2.89 -3.84 14.15
CA ILE A 15 2.46 -4.90 15.05
C ILE A 15 1.01 -5.23 14.75
N CYS A 16 0.79 -6.35 14.07
CA CYS A 16 -0.54 -6.92 13.92
C CYS A 16 -1.00 -7.46 15.29
N GLN A 17 -2.17 -7.03 15.76
CA GLN A 17 -2.74 -7.44 17.04
C GLN A 17 -3.71 -8.62 16.88
N SER A 18 -4.70 -8.51 15.99
CA SER A 18 -5.73 -9.53 15.83
C SER A 18 -6.44 -9.48 14.47
N ILE A 19 -7.09 -10.57 14.09
CA ILE A 19 -8.01 -10.59 12.96
C ILE A 19 -9.41 -10.31 13.51
N LEU A 20 -10.05 -9.24 13.05
CA LEU A 20 -11.37 -8.82 13.54
C LEU A 20 -12.51 -9.44 12.72
N ASN A 21 -12.33 -9.55 11.41
CA ASN A 21 -13.35 -10.07 10.52
C ASN A 21 -12.72 -10.88 9.38
N ILE A 22 -13.44 -11.91 8.95
CA ILE A 22 -13.13 -12.66 7.74
C ILE A 22 -14.43 -12.74 6.94
N SER A 23 -14.39 -12.32 5.68
CA SER A 23 -15.50 -12.53 4.75
C SER A 23 -15.02 -13.07 3.43
N VAL A 24 -15.90 -13.77 2.74
CA VAL A 24 -15.59 -14.36 1.43
C VAL A 24 -16.72 -14.06 0.46
N GLY A 25 -16.38 -13.84 -0.81
CA GLY A 25 -17.35 -13.35 -1.76
C GLY A 25 -16.87 -13.27 -3.19
N SER A 26 -17.68 -12.59 -4.01
CA SER A 26 -17.35 -12.22 -5.39
C SER A 26 -16.90 -13.40 -6.26
N VAL A 27 -17.75 -14.43 -6.33
CA VAL A 27 -17.51 -15.60 -7.19
C VAL A 27 -17.37 -15.16 -8.65
N ALA A 28 -16.26 -15.52 -9.28
CA ALA A 28 -16.01 -15.25 -10.70
C ALA A 28 -15.50 -16.51 -11.41
N VAL A 29 -15.88 -16.69 -12.67
CA VAL A 29 -15.40 -17.79 -13.51
C VAL A 29 -14.60 -17.22 -14.66
N ARG A 30 -13.44 -17.82 -14.94
CA ARG A 30 -12.61 -17.47 -16.09
C ARG A 30 -12.27 -18.70 -16.92
N ASN A 31 -12.16 -18.48 -18.22
CA ASN A 31 -11.53 -19.43 -19.13
C ASN A 31 -10.00 -19.26 -19.05
N PRO A 32 -9.20 -20.33 -19.13
CA PRO A 32 -7.73 -20.27 -19.21
C PRO A 32 -7.16 -19.32 -20.28
N LEU A 33 -7.92 -19.00 -21.34
CA LEU A 33 -7.53 -18.05 -22.38
C LEU A 33 -7.67 -16.57 -21.96
N GLN A 34 -8.39 -16.30 -20.87
CA GLN A 34 -8.52 -14.95 -20.32
C GLN A 34 -7.40 -14.67 -19.34
N THR A 35 -7.06 -13.39 -19.17
CA THR A 35 -6.14 -12.96 -18.11
C THR A 35 -6.60 -13.50 -16.76
N SER A 36 -5.69 -14.19 -16.07
CA SER A 36 -5.94 -14.70 -14.72
C SER A 36 -6.20 -13.53 -13.76
N LEU A 37 -7.00 -13.79 -12.73
CA LEU A 37 -7.21 -12.84 -11.65
C LEU A 37 -6.21 -13.11 -10.54
N ASP A 38 -5.65 -12.05 -9.97
CA ASP A 38 -4.76 -12.09 -8.82
C ASP A 38 -5.30 -11.18 -7.70
N SER A 39 -4.44 -10.92 -6.71
CA SER A 39 -4.76 -10.06 -5.56
C SER A 39 -4.13 -8.67 -5.69
N TYR A 40 -3.67 -8.28 -6.88
CA TYR A 40 -3.07 -6.97 -7.10
C TYR A 40 -4.16 -5.91 -7.30
N GLN A 41 -3.90 -4.74 -6.75
CA GLN A 41 -4.73 -3.54 -6.83
C GLN A 41 -3.81 -2.33 -6.77
N ASP A 42 -4.25 -1.21 -7.36
CA ASP A 42 -3.45 0.00 -7.50
C ASP A 42 -4.10 1.25 -6.89
N GLU A 43 -5.22 1.13 -6.18
CA GLU A 43 -5.95 2.28 -5.62
C GLU A 43 -5.10 3.08 -4.63
N ASP A 44 -4.63 2.44 -3.55
CA ASP A 44 -3.80 3.13 -2.56
C ASP A 44 -2.45 3.58 -3.15
N LEU A 45 -1.95 2.85 -4.15
CA LEU A 45 -0.74 3.26 -4.87
C LEU A 45 -0.98 4.52 -5.71
N ARG A 46 -2.16 4.65 -6.34
CA ARG A 46 -2.55 5.87 -7.07
C ARG A 46 -2.67 7.04 -6.10
N GLU A 47 -3.33 6.85 -4.97
CA GLU A 47 -3.48 7.88 -3.93
C GLU A 47 -2.12 8.35 -3.41
N LEU A 48 -1.23 7.40 -3.07
CA LEU A 48 0.14 7.70 -2.66
C LEU A 48 0.89 8.51 -3.73
N ARG A 49 0.82 8.09 -5.01
CA ARG A 49 1.49 8.77 -6.12
C ARG A 49 0.93 10.16 -6.36
N GLU A 50 -0.38 10.35 -6.22
CA GLU A 50 -1.03 11.65 -6.35
C GLU A 50 -0.55 12.58 -5.23
N LYS A 51 -0.57 12.14 -3.96
CA LYS A 51 -0.10 12.94 -2.83
C LYS A 51 1.38 13.31 -2.98
N TRP A 52 2.22 12.34 -3.35
CA TRP A 52 3.65 12.59 -3.57
C TRP A 52 3.88 13.55 -4.74
N SER A 53 3.20 13.35 -5.88
CA SER A 53 3.29 14.26 -7.03
C SER A 53 2.86 15.68 -6.68
N ASN A 54 1.82 15.84 -5.87
CA ASN A 54 1.36 17.15 -5.40
C ASN A 54 2.41 17.83 -4.50
N ALA A 55 3.06 17.10 -3.60
CA ALA A 55 4.13 17.63 -2.76
C ALA A 55 5.33 18.10 -3.61
N LEU A 56 5.78 17.28 -4.56
CA LEU A 56 6.87 17.63 -5.48
C LEU A 56 6.51 18.84 -6.36
N MET A 57 5.25 18.95 -6.78
CA MET A 57 4.78 20.10 -7.55
C MET A 57 4.83 21.40 -6.73
N ARG A 58 4.41 21.37 -5.46
CA ARG A 58 4.50 22.53 -4.56
C ARG A 58 5.95 22.94 -4.33
N ARG A 59 6.84 21.98 -4.07
CA ARG A 59 8.28 22.24 -3.92
C ARG A 59 8.88 22.84 -5.19
N ARG A 60 8.49 22.33 -6.38
CA ARG A 60 8.90 22.91 -7.67
C ARG A 60 8.48 24.37 -7.80
N GLN A 61 7.21 24.68 -7.53
CA GLN A 61 6.68 26.05 -7.64
C GLN A 61 7.41 27.00 -6.70
N TYR A 62 7.70 26.55 -5.47
CA TYR A 62 8.44 27.32 -4.51
C TYR A 62 9.88 27.59 -4.96
N LEU A 63 10.62 26.56 -5.39
CA LEU A 63 11.99 26.72 -5.90
C LEU A 63 12.03 27.67 -7.11
N ASP A 64 11.08 27.56 -8.03
CA ASP A 64 10.99 28.46 -9.20
C ASP A 64 10.86 29.92 -8.74
N GLN A 65 9.95 30.20 -7.80
CA GLN A 65 9.75 31.54 -7.26
C GLN A 65 11.02 32.08 -6.58
N GLN A 66 11.73 31.26 -5.81
CA GLN A 66 12.96 31.68 -5.11
C GLN A 66 14.11 31.94 -6.07
N ILE A 67 14.29 31.09 -7.08
CA ILE A 67 15.30 31.27 -8.13
C ILE A 67 14.99 32.55 -8.92
N GLN A 68 13.73 32.76 -9.32
CA GLN A 68 13.34 33.99 -10.04
C GLN A 68 13.61 35.25 -9.22
N LYS A 69 13.36 35.25 -7.90
CA LYS A 69 13.70 36.40 -7.02
C LYS A 69 15.19 36.74 -7.06
N LEU A 70 16.06 35.73 -7.01
CA LEU A 70 17.52 35.93 -7.06
C LEU A 70 18.00 36.37 -8.45
N VAL A 71 17.46 35.79 -9.52
CA VAL A 71 17.81 36.16 -10.90
C VAL A 71 17.50 37.62 -11.20
N HIS A 72 16.41 38.16 -10.64
CA HIS A 72 16.01 39.57 -10.83
C HIS A 72 16.70 40.55 -9.85
N LYS A 73 17.52 40.07 -8.91
CA LYS A 73 18.26 40.93 -7.96
C LYS A 73 19.41 41.65 -8.68
N GLN A 74 19.44 42.98 -8.62
CA GLN A 74 20.45 43.79 -9.35
C GLN A 74 21.88 43.65 -8.80
N SER A 75 22.02 43.44 -7.48
CA SER A 75 23.31 43.26 -6.81
C SER A 75 23.23 42.01 -5.95
N LYS A 76 24.01 40.99 -6.30
CA LYS A 76 24.09 39.71 -5.59
C LYS A 76 25.26 39.73 -4.62
N THR A 77 25.00 39.37 -3.36
CA THR A 77 26.03 39.09 -2.35
C THR A 77 26.62 37.69 -2.57
N GLU A 78 27.72 37.36 -1.88
CA GLU A 78 28.26 36.00 -1.89
C GLU A 78 27.23 34.97 -1.37
N GLN A 79 26.46 35.35 -0.35
CA GLN A 79 25.35 34.54 0.16
C GLN A 79 24.23 34.33 -0.87
N ASP A 80 23.92 35.33 -1.69
CA ASP A 80 22.94 35.16 -2.79
C ASP A 80 23.43 34.15 -3.82
N ILE A 81 24.73 34.14 -4.12
CA ILE A 81 25.34 33.21 -5.07
C ILE A 81 25.32 31.79 -4.51
N GLU A 82 25.69 31.60 -3.24
CA GLU A 82 25.62 30.30 -2.56
C GLU A 82 24.18 29.78 -2.49
N ARG A 83 23.22 30.66 -2.17
CA ARG A 83 21.79 30.34 -2.14
C ARG A 83 21.27 29.93 -3.52
N GLU A 84 21.63 30.67 -4.57
CA GLU A 84 21.25 30.34 -5.94
C GLU A 84 21.77 28.96 -6.35
N GLN A 85 23.02 28.64 -6.04
CA GLN A 85 23.60 27.31 -6.29
C GLN A 85 22.85 26.21 -5.53
N SER A 86 22.53 26.42 -4.26
CA SER A 86 21.74 25.48 -3.46
C SER A 86 20.34 25.23 -4.04
N LEU A 87 19.62 26.30 -4.42
CA LEU A 87 18.29 26.19 -5.02
C LEU A 87 18.32 25.45 -6.36
N VAL A 88 19.32 25.69 -7.20
CA VAL A 88 19.50 24.96 -8.47
C VAL A 88 19.80 23.48 -8.22
N GLN A 89 20.65 23.16 -7.24
CA GLN A 89 20.91 21.77 -6.88
C GLN A 89 19.65 21.06 -6.38
N GLN A 90 18.86 21.72 -5.52
CA GLN A 90 17.57 21.19 -5.07
C GLN A 90 16.60 20.95 -6.23
N TRP A 91 16.59 21.82 -7.25
CA TRP A 91 15.77 21.63 -8.45
C TRP A 91 16.18 20.39 -9.27
N VAL A 92 17.47 20.13 -9.40
CA VAL A 92 17.99 18.92 -10.05
C VAL A 92 17.54 17.68 -9.27
N ASN A 93 17.76 17.66 -7.96
CA ASN A 93 17.35 16.55 -7.09
C ASN A 93 15.83 16.30 -7.17
N LEU A 94 15.01 17.38 -7.18
CA LEU A 94 13.57 17.29 -7.34
C LEU A 94 13.17 16.63 -8.68
N THR A 95 13.90 16.95 -9.75
CA THR A 95 13.65 16.37 -11.07
C THR A 95 13.98 14.87 -11.08
N GLU A 96 15.07 14.48 -10.44
CA GLU A 96 15.47 13.08 -10.27
C GLU A 96 14.44 12.31 -9.44
N GLU A 97 14.03 12.86 -8.28
CA GLU A 97 13.01 12.26 -7.42
C GLU A 97 11.68 12.08 -8.16
N ARG A 98 11.22 13.12 -8.85
CA ARG A 98 10.00 13.07 -9.65
C ARG A 98 10.06 11.97 -10.71
N ASN A 99 11.20 11.79 -11.37
CA ASN A 99 11.36 10.71 -12.35
C ASN A 99 11.35 9.33 -11.68
N ALA A 100 12.00 9.18 -10.52
CA ALA A 100 12.04 7.94 -9.76
C ALA A 100 10.66 7.52 -9.23
N VAL A 101 9.83 8.46 -8.78
CA VAL A 101 8.44 8.20 -8.32
C VAL A 101 7.53 7.84 -9.49
N MET A 102 7.70 8.49 -10.65
CA MET A 102 6.86 8.23 -11.83
C MET A 102 7.12 6.85 -12.43
N VAL A 103 8.39 6.41 -12.46
CA VAL A 103 8.79 5.11 -13.00
C VAL A 103 9.77 4.44 -12.04
N PRO A 104 9.27 3.86 -10.93
CA PRO A 104 10.12 3.25 -9.92
C PRO A 104 10.82 2.01 -10.51
N GLN A 105 12.14 1.96 -10.34
CA GLN A 105 12.95 0.83 -10.79
C GLN A 105 12.81 -0.33 -9.81
N ALA A 106 12.92 -1.56 -10.31
CA ALA A 106 12.97 -2.75 -9.47
C ALA A 106 14.11 -2.63 -8.44
N GLY A 107 13.84 -2.95 -7.18
CA GLY A 107 14.82 -2.83 -6.09
C GLY A 107 15.11 -1.41 -5.60
N SER A 108 14.49 -0.36 -6.16
CA SER A 108 14.69 1.03 -5.73
C SER A 108 14.20 1.36 -4.31
N GLY A 109 13.35 0.51 -3.74
CA GLY A 109 12.66 0.79 -2.47
C GLY A 109 11.55 1.83 -2.59
N ILE A 110 11.22 2.29 -3.81
CA ILE A 110 10.10 3.18 -4.05
C ILE A 110 8.81 2.35 -4.13
N PRO A 111 7.74 2.70 -3.38
CA PRO A 111 6.48 1.98 -3.40
C PRO A 111 5.91 1.77 -4.80
N GLY A 112 5.47 0.54 -5.06
CA GLY A 112 4.97 0.15 -6.38
C GLY A 112 6.03 -0.02 -7.46
N ALA A 113 7.32 -0.09 -7.08
CA ALA A 113 8.36 -0.68 -7.92
C ALA A 113 7.97 -2.12 -8.32
N PRO A 114 8.36 -2.60 -9.51
CA PRO A 114 8.23 -4.00 -9.85
C PRO A 114 8.89 -4.88 -8.78
N ALA A 115 8.16 -5.89 -8.30
CA ALA A 115 8.63 -6.76 -7.23
C ALA A 115 9.83 -7.59 -7.71
N ASP A 116 11.01 -7.34 -7.13
CA ASP A 116 12.25 -8.06 -7.44
C ASP A 116 12.44 -9.22 -6.45
N TRP A 117 11.69 -10.30 -6.64
CA TRP A 117 11.74 -11.47 -5.76
C TRP A 117 11.25 -12.75 -6.43
N SER A 118 11.56 -13.88 -5.79
CA SER A 118 11.06 -15.21 -6.17
C SER A 118 10.00 -15.69 -5.15
N PRO A 119 8.70 -15.52 -5.44
CA PRO A 119 7.65 -15.87 -4.48
C PRO A 119 7.63 -17.37 -4.17
N PRO A 120 7.44 -17.76 -2.89
CA PRO A 120 7.16 -19.15 -2.53
C PRO A 120 5.91 -19.68 -3.24
N ALA A 121 5.83 -21.00 -3.44
CA ALA A 121 4.67 -21.62 -4.08
C ALA A 121 3.35 -21.24 -3.38
N GLY A 122 2.41 -20.69 -4.16
CA GLY A 122 1.10 -20.24 -3.68
C GLY A 122 1.03 -18.78 -3.24
N MET A 123 2.16 -18.06 -3.19
CA MET A 123 2.17 -16.60 -2.99
C MET A 123 1.93 -15.87 -4.31
N GLU A 124 1.22 -14.74 -4.26
CA GLU A 124 1.14 -13.85 -5.43
C GLU A 124 2.52 -13.32 -5.79
N PRO A 125 2.82 -13.13 -7.09
CA PRO A 125 4.06 -12.50 -7.52
C PRO A 125 4.06 -10.98 -7.32
N HIS A 126 2.90 -10.34 -7.49
CA HIS A 126 2.74 -8.90 -7.30
C HIS A 126 2.49 -8.56 -5.83
N ILE A 127 3.07 -7.44 -5.39
CA ILE A 127 2.96 -6.91 -4.03
C ILE A 127 2.07 -5.67 -4.08
N PRO A 128 0.78 -5.75 -3.69
CA PRO A 128 -0.06 -4.57 -3.54
C PRO A 128 0.45 -3.64 -2.42
N VAL A 129 0.29 -2.34 -2.64
CA VAL A 129 0.59 -1.29 -1.67
C VAL A 129 -0.67 -0.96 -0.88
N LEU A 130 -0.55 -0.73 0.43
CA LEU A 130 -1.54 -0.01 1.25
C LEU A 130 -0.90 1.26 1.79
N PHE A 131 -1.57 2.38 1.54
CA PHE A 131 -1.14 3.70 1.97
C PHE A 131 -1.94 4.10 3.20
N LEU A 132 -1.27 4.19 4.35
CA LEU A 132 -1.91 4.48 5.63
C LEU A 132 -2.27 5.97 5.80
N ASP A 133 -1.53 6.83 5.10
CA ASP A 133 -1.56 8.28 5.18
C ASP A 133 -1.53 8.87 6.61
N LEU A 134 -0.58 8.39 7.42
CA LEU A 134 -0.44 8.82 8.81
C LEU A 134 0.14 10.22 8.92
N ASN A 135 -0.55 11.11 9.62
CA ASN A 135 -0.03 12.40 10.05
C ASN A 135 0.66 12.31 11.41
N ALA A 136 1.40 13.35 11.79
CA ALA A 136 2.10 13.39 13.08
C ALA A 136 1.13 13.26 14.28
N ASP A 137 -0.08 13.81 14.15
CA ASP A 137 -1.11 13.79 15.20
C ASP A 137 -1.73 12.39 15.36
N ASP A 138 -1.82 11.62 14.27
CA ASP A 138 -2.35 10.24 14.24
C ASP A 138 -1.45 9.25 15.01
N LEU A 139 -0.20 9.63 15.25
CA LEU A 139 0.77 8.83 16.00
C LEU A 139 0.76 9.13 17.51
N THR A 140 0.21 10.28 17.93
CA THR A 140 0.44 10.82 19.29
C THR A 140 -0.72 10.68 20.25
N THR A 141 -1.95 10.43 19.80
CA THR A 141 -3.11 10.42 20.70
C THR A 141 -4.26 9.61 20.15
N HIS A 142 -4.64 8.54 20.85
CA HIS A 142 -6.04 8.15 20.91
C HIS A 142 -6.50 8.25 22.35
N ASN A 143 -7.20 9.34 22.67
CA ASN A 143 -8.04 9.38 23.85
C ASN A 143 -9.15 8.34 23.67
N SER A 144 -9.48 7.61 24.74
CA SER A 144 -10.51 6.58 24.75
C SER A 144 -11.84 7.09 24.17
N GLY A 145 -12.14 6.76 22.91
CA GLY A 145 -13.38 7.18 22.24
C GLY A 145 -13.28 7.48 20.73
N GLU A 146 -12.07 7.63 20.17
CA GLU A 146 -11.92 7.85 18.72
C GLU A 146 -12.16 6.60 17.86
N GLU A 147 -12.77 6.82 16.70
CA GLU A 147 -12.99 5.80 15.68
C GLU A 147 -11.64 5.38 15.09
N VAL A 148 -11.39 4.07 15.09
CA VAL A 148 -10.14 3.48 14.60
C VAL A 148 -10.10 3.66 13.09
N THR A 149 -9.04 4.27 12.56
CA THR A 149 -8.88 4.48 11.12
C THR A 149 -8.85 3.14 10.39
N VAL A 150 -9.49 3.10 9.22
CA VAL A 150 -9.59 1.88 8.41
C VAL A 150 -8.93 2.08 7.06
N THR A 151 -7.75 1.50 6.87
CA THR A 151 -7.03 1.54 5.59
C THR A 151 -7.36 0.34 4.71
N GLY A 152 -7.38 0.57 3.41
CA GLY A 152 -7.57 -0.47 2.41
C GLY A 152 -9.03 -0.82 2.12
N ILE A 153 -10.00 -0.05 2.63
CA ILE A 153 -11.42 -0.27 2.32
C ILE A 153 -11.69 -0.12 0.81
N ASN A 154 -11.02 0.84 0.18
CA ASN A 154 -11.15 1.18 -1.24
C ASN A 154 -10.22 0.38 -2.18
N SER A 155 -9.35 -0.49 -1.64
CA SER A 155 -8.46 -1.38 -2.39
C SER A 155 -9.20 -2.54 -3.07
N ILE A 156 -10.21 -2.22 -3.85
CA ILE A 156 -11.15 -3.15 -4.46
C ILE A 156 -10.45 -3.93 -5.56
N LEU A 157 -10.53 -5.25 -5.51
CA LEU A 157 -9.93 -6.09 -6.56
C LEU A 157 -10.79 -6.11 -7.83
N SER A 158 -10.18 -6.43 -8.96
CA SER A 158 -10.93 -6.71 -10.18
C SER A 158 -11.99 -7.80 -9.95
N LYS A 159 -13.20 -7.57 -10.49
CA LYS A 159 -14.38 -8.44 -10.30
C LYS A 159 -14.80 -8.63 -8.84
N GLU A 160 -14.48 -7.69 -7.97
CA GLU A 160 -15.08 -7.59 -6.63
C GLU A 160 -16.45 -6.92 -6.72
N PHE A 161 -17.45 -7.54 -6.09
CA PHE A 161 -18.81 -7.02 -5.99
C PHE A 161 -19.15 -6.88 -4.51
N GLY A 162 -19.16 -5.64 -4.01
CA GLY A 162 -19.26 -5.35 -2.57
C GLY A 162 -20.50 -5.94 -1.89
N ASN A 163 -21.62 -6.02 -2.59
CA ASN A 163 -22.87 -6.63 -2.08
C ASN A 163 -22.88 -8.17 -2.09
N LYS A 164 -21.78 -8.82 -2.48
CA LYS A 164 -21.67 -10.29 -2.57
C LYS A 164 -20.56 -10.85 -1.68
N PHE A 165 -20.49 -10.37 -0.43
CA PHE A 165 -19.62 -10.91 0.61
C PHE A 165 -20.41 -11.43 1.79
N TYR A 166 -19.97 -12.57 2.32
CA TYR A 166 -20.55 -13.20 3.50
C TYR A 166 -19.50 -13.21 4.60
N ASN A 167 -19.83 -12.64 5.76
CA ASN A 167 -19.00 -12.74 6.95
C ASN A 167 -18.98 -14.19 7.41
N LEU A 168 -17.79 -14.71 7.67
CA LEU A 168 -17.58 -16.09 8.10
C LEU A 168 -17.46 -16.14 9.62
N PRO A 169 -18.18 -17.05 10.31
CA PRO A 169 -18.03 -17.22 11.74
C PRO A 169 -16.60 -17.64 12.08
N ILE A 170 -15.89 -16.81 12.85
CA ILE A 170 -14.58 -17.16 13.40
C ILE A 170 -14.80 -18.16 14.53
N ILE A 171 -14.31 -19.38 14.33
CA ILE A 171 -14.49 -20.49 15.29
C ILE A 171 -13.29 -20.64 16.22
N LYS A 172 -12.14 -20.04 15.88
CA LYS A 172 -10.92 -20.12 16.70
C LYS A 172 -9.95 -18.98 16.37
N HIS A 173 -9.46 -18.30 17.40
CA HIS A 173 -8.24 -17.49 17.33
C HIS A 173 -7.06 -18.31 17.87
N LEU A 174 -5.87 -18.16 17.28
CA LEU A 174 -4.65 -18.84 17.72
C LEU A 174 -3.72 -17.84 18.41
N GLU A 175 -3.82 -17.66 19.71
CA GLU A 175 -3.18 -16.56 20.49
C GLU A 175 -1.68 -16.33 20.26
N LYS A 176 -0.92 -17.34 19.81
CA LYS A 176 0.53 -17.22 19.55
C LYS A 176 0.89 -16.57 18.22
N ASP A 177 -0.07 -16.51 17.28
CA ASP A 177 0.08 -15.95 15.94
C ASP A 177 -1.12 -15.02 15.66
N VAL A 178 -0.99 -14.01 14.80
CA VAL A 178 -2.18 -13.31 14.30
C VAL A 178 -2.89 -14.21 13.29
N CYS A 179 -3.71 -15.12 13.81
CA CYS A 179 -4.31 -16.20 13.04
C CYS A 179 -5.70 -16.55 13.57
N ALA A 180 -6.62 -16.73 12.63
CA ALA A 180 -8.01 -17.08 12.89
C ALA A 180 -8.46 -18.18 11.93
N VAL A 181 -9.27 -19.11 12.44
CA VAL A 181 -9.96 -20.14 11.67
C VAL A 181 -11.43 -19.74 11.58
N ALA A 182 -11.95 -19.66 10.37
CA ALA A 182 -13.36 -19.39 10.12
C ALA A 182 -14.03 -20.58 9.43
N SER A 183 -15.30 -20.80 9.75
CA SER A 183 -16.11 -21.82 9.08
C SER A 183 -16.59 -21.30 7.72
N TRP A 184 -16.46 -22.10 6.67
CA TRP A 184 -16.92 -21.76 5.33
C TRP A 184 -17.64 -22.95 4.67
N ASP A 185 -18.78 -22.66 4.05
CA ASP A 185 -19.55 -23.58 3.21
C ASP A 185 -19.78 -22.91 1.84
N SER A 186 -19.64 -23.65 0.75
CA SER A 186 -19.83 -23.13 -0.61
C SER A 186 -21.29 -22.76 -0.91
N SER A 187 -22.25 -23.39 -0.24
CA SER A 187 -23.68 -23.19 -0.46
C SER A 187 -24.16 -21.77 -0.14
N ILE A 188 -23.48 -21.06 0.78
CA ILE A 188 -23.83 -19.68 1.17
C ILE A 188 -23.81 -18.68 -0.01
N HIS A 189 -23.07 -19.00 -1.07
CA HIS A 189 -22.92 -18.15 -2.25
C HIS A 189 -24.02 -18.39 -3.30
N GLU A 190 -24.84 -19.43 -3.12
CA GLU A 190 -25.88 -19.85 -4.08
C GLU A 190 -25.37 -19.93 -5.53
N ASN A 191 -24.11 -20.31 -5.71
CA ASN A 191 -23.44 -20.28 -7.01
C ASN A 191 -23.19 -21.70 -7.54
N LEU A 192 -23.77 -22.02 -8.69
CA LEU A 192 -23.64 -23.33 -9.33
C LEU A 192 -22.17 -23.74 -9.56
N HIS A 193 -21.29 -22.78 -9.87
CA HIS A 193 -19.88 -23.06 -10.15
C HIS A 193 -19.10 -23.51 -8.93
N LEU A 194 -19.60 -23.26 -7.72
CA LEU A 194 -19.01 -23.77 -6.47
C LEU A 194 -19.53 -25.15 -6.06
N ASN A 195 -20.60 -25.64 -6.70
CA ASN A 195 -21.30 -26.87 -6.34
C ASN A 195 -21.26 -27.93 -7.46
N ARG A 196 -20.31 -27.80 -8.39
CA ARG A 196 -20.08 -28.77 -9.47
C ARG A 196 -18.59 -28.98 -9.72
N LEU A 197 -18.24 -30.07 -10.39
CA LEU A 197 -16.86 -30.29 -10.85
C LEU A 197 -16.44 -29.16 -11.79
N THR A 198 -15.27 -28.57 -11.53
CA THR A 198 -14.70 -27.52 -12.37
C THR A 198 -14.19 -28.15 -13.67
N PRO A 199 -14.76 -27.76 -14.84
CA PRO A 199 -14.29 -28.24 -16.13
C PRO A 199 -12.83 -27.84 -16.40
N PRO A 200 -12.10 -28.58 -17.27
CA PRO A 200 -10.71 -28.25 -17.60
C PRO A 200 -10.49 -26.84 -18.17
N ASN A 201 -11.51 -26.29 -18.83
CA ASN A 201 -11.52 -24.97 -19.46
C ASN A 201 -12.11 -23.87 -18.55
N GLU A 202 -12.26 -24.12 -17.26
CA GLU A 202 -12.72 -23.14 -16.29
C GLU A 202 -11.81 -23.07 -15.07
N ARG A 203 -11.80 -21.90 -14.46
CA ARG A 203 -11.24 -21.63 -13.13
C ARG A 203 -12.24 -20.81 -12.35
N VAL A 204 -12.52 -21.22 -11.12
CA VAL A 204 -13.42 -20.50 -10.22
C VAL A 204 -12.57 -19.66 -9.27
N PHE A 205 -12.96 -18.41 -9.07
CA PHE A 205 -12.27 -17.46 -8.20
C PHE A 205 -13.21 -16.94 -7.12
N LEU A 206 -12.65 -16.71 -5.93
CA LEU A 206 -13.29 -16.04 -4.79
C LEU A 206 -12.37 -14.94 -4.25
N ILE A 207 -12.95 -13.99 -3.53
CA ILE A 207 -12.18 -13.01 -2.75
C ILE A 207 -12.37 -13.34 -1.29
N LEU A 208 -11.26 -13.53 -0.58
CA LEU A 208 -11.21 -13.49 0.86
C LEU A 208 -10.86 -12.06 1.28
N LYS A 209 -11.73 -11.42 2.07
CA LYS A 209 -11.47 -10.14 2.72
C LYS A 209 -11.21 -10.39 4.20
N THR A 210 -10.18 -9.78 4.76
CA THR A 210 -9.83 -9.92 6.19
C THR A 210 -9.55 -8.55 6.78
N THR A 211 -10.20 -8.22 7.89
CA THR A 211 -9.91 -7.01 8.66
C THR A 211 -8.93 -7.36 9.77
N VAL A 212 -7.82 -6.64 9.86
CA VAL A 212 -6.72 -6.89 10.81
C VAL A 212 -6.50 -5.63 11.64
N ARG A 213 -6.54 -5.76 12.96
CA ARG A 213 -6.16 -4.69 13.88
C ARG A 213 -4.64 -4.60 13.97
N LEU A 214 -4.08 -3.42 13.76
CA LEU A 214 -2.74 -3.06 14.17
C LEU A 214 -2.78 -2.38 15.54
N SER A 215 -1.73 -2.60 16.34
CA SER A 215 -1.49 -1.85 17.58
C SER A 215 -0.36 -0.82 17.44
N ASP A 216 0.48 -0.96 16.42
CA ASP A 216 1.64 -0.10 16.13
C ASP A 216 1.74 0.08 14.62
N PRO A 217 1.98 1.30 14.10
CA PRO A 217 2.40 2.51 14.83
C PRO A 217 1.29 3.23 15.60
N ALA A 218 0.03 2.90 15.32
CA ALA A 218 -1.15 3.33 16.08
C ALA A 218 -2.27 2.29 15.93
N PRO A 219 -3.26 2.26 16.84
CA PRO A 219 -4.50 1.52 16.65
C PRO A 219 -5.19 1.86 15.32
N MET A 220 -5.15 0.94 14.36
CA MET A 220 -5.80 1.07 13.06
C MET A 220 -6.24 -0.29 12.53
N ASP A 221 -7.20 -0.31 11.61
CA ASP A 221 -7.70 -1.51 10.97
C ASP A 221 -7.27 -1.55 9.49
N LEU A 222 -6.64 -2.65 9.08
CA LEU A 222 -6.30 -2.92 7.69
C LEU A 222 -7.31 -3.88 7.07
N VAL A 223 -7.81 -3.54 5.88
CA VAL A 223 -8.64 -4.44 5.06
C VAL A 223 -7.77 -5.08 3.99
N LEU A 224 -7.43 -6.35 4.20
CA LEU A 224 -6.63 -7.16 3.28
C LEU A 224 -7.54 -8.01 2.37
N ARG A 225 -7.11 -8.24 1.14
CA ARG A 225 -7.83 -9.05 0.15
C ARG A 225 -6.94 -10.09 -0.51
N LYS A 226 -7.37 -11.34 -0.51
CA LYS A 226 -6.69 -12.44 -1.19
C LYS A 226 -7.64 -13.10 -2.19
N ARG A 227 -7.25 -13.12 -3.46
CA ARG A 227 -7.88 -13.91 -4.51
C ARG A 227 -7.60 -15.38 -4.29
N LEU A 228 -8.64 -16.20 -4.23
CA LEU A 228 -8.56 -17.65 -4.13
C LEU A 228 -8.91 -18.24 -5.50
N ALA A 229 -8.00 -19.00 -6.10
CA ALA A 229 -8.26 -19.78 -7.30
C ALA A 229 -8.61 -21.22 -6.90
N LEU A 230 -9.80 -21.68 -7.27
CA LEU A 230 -10.35 -22.97 -6.88
C LEU A 230 -10.59 -23.87 -8.09
N ASN A 231 -10.30 -25.16 -7.88
CA ASN A 231 -10.74 -26.25 -8.74
C ASN A 231 -11.48 -27.28 -7.88
N ILE A 232 -12.75 -27.49 -8.17
CA ILE A 232 -13.59 -28.46 -7.48
C ILE A 232 -13.48 -29.79 -8.22
N TYR A 233 -13.04 -30.82 -7.51
CA TYR A 233 -12.85 -32.15 -8.04
C TYR A 233 -13.50 -33.19 -7.13
N LYS A 234 -13.86 -34.34 -7.71
CA LYS A 234 -14.37 -35.47 -6.93
C LYS A 234 -13.24 -36.02 -6.07
N LYS A 235 -13.48 -36.17 -4.76
CA LYS A 235 -12.52 -36.82 -3.85
C LYS A 235 -12.19 -38.21 -4.42
N GLN A 236 -10.93 -38.38 -4.80
CA GLN A 236 -10.42 -39.59 -5.44
C GLN A 236 -10.46 -40.77 -4.47
N SER A 237 -10.85 -41.95 -4.97
CA SER A 237 -10.81 -43.20 -4.21
C SER A 237 -9.35 -43.56 -3.88
N LEU A 238 -9.11 -44.39 -2.86
CA LEU A 238 -7.76 -44.84 -2.48
C LEU A 238 -6.98 -45.45 -3.66
N THR A 239 -7.68 -46.05 -4.63
CA THR A 239 -7.11 -46.62 -5.87
C THR A 239 -6.65 -45.56 -6.87
N ASP A 240 -7.31 -44.41 -6.94
CA ASP A 240 -7.01 -43.33 -7.89
C ASP A 240 -5.74 -42.54 -7.51
N ARG A 241 -5.39 -42.53 -6.22
CA ARG A 241 -4.18 -41.86 -5.69
C ARG A 241 -2.87 -42.47 -6.22
N PHE A 242 -2.86 -43.75 -6.58
CA PHE A 242 -1.68 -44.44 -7.08
C PHE A 242 -1.35 -44.06 -8.54
N PHE A 243 -2.35 -43.74 -9.37
CA PHE A 243 -2.16 -43.49 -10.80
C PHE A 243 -1.83 -42.02 -11.16
N LYS A 244 -2.10 -41.05 -10.28
CA LYS A 244 -1.88 -39.62 -10.58
C LYS A 244 -0.55 -39.02 -10.12
N ARG A 245 0.36 -39.82 -9.54
CA ARG A 245 1.68 -39.32 -9.12
C ARG A 245 2.59 -38.87 -10.30
N ILE A 246 2.16 -39.10 -11.55
CA ILE A 246 2.99 -38.91 -12.77
C ILE A 246 2.51 -37.74 -13.67
N VAL A 247 1.31 -37.16 -13.48
CA VAL A 247 0.78 -36.12 -14.39
C VAL A 247 0.13 -34.94 -13.62
N ARG A 248 0.90 -33.87 -13.37
CA ARG A 248 0.54 -32.53 -12.77
C ARG A 248 0.09 -32.55 -11.29
N SER A 249 0.97 -32.27 -10.32
CA SER A 249 1.44 -30.97 -9.77
C SER A 249 0.42 -30.18 -8.90
N ASP A 250 0.92 -29.74 -7.73
CA ASP A 250 0.43 -28.63 -6.90
C ASP A 250 -0.94 -28.74 -6.21
N CYS A 251 -1.07 -29.70 -5.29
CA CYS A 251 -2.04 -29.58 -4.19
C CYS A 251 -1.49 -28.64 -3.10
N LEU A 252 -1.36 -27.35 -3.41
CA LEU A 252 -1.00 -26.36 -2.40
C LEU A 252 -2.14 -26.24 -1.39
N SER A 253 -1.85 -26.53 -0.12
CA SER A 253 -2.80 -26.37 0.99
C SER A 253 -2.88 -24.93 1.49
N GLN A 254 -2.10 -24.02 0.88
CA GLN A 254 -1.99 -22.63 1.29
C GLN A 254 -1.76 -21.73 0.08
N THR A 255 -2.27 -20.51 0.19
CA THR A 255 -2.01 -19.42 -0.74
C THR A 255 -1.90 -18.13 0.05
N GLY A 256 -1.18 -17.13 -0.46
CA GLY A 256 -1.02 -15.86 0.23
C GLY A 256 -0.72 -14.71 -0.71
N VAL A 257 -0.65 -13.53 -0.13
CA VAL A 257 -0.30 -12.27 -0.77
C VAL A 257 0.56 -11.51 0.24
N THR A 258 1.61 -10.86 -0.23
CA THR A 258 2.43 -9.96 0.57
C THR A 258 1.98 -8.53 0.27
N TYR A 259 1.81 -7.71 1.30
CA TYR A 259 1.50 -6.30 1.16
C TYR A 259 2.71 -5.45 1.51
N GLU A 260 2.92 -4.38 0.75
CA GLU A 260 3.79 -3.28 1.13
C GLU A 260 2.94 -2.23 1.85
N ILE A 261 3.34 -1.84 3.05
CA ILE A 261 2.61 -0.86 3.87
C ILE A 261 3.42 0.42 3.91
N VAL A 262 2.82 1.54 3.49
CA VAL A 262 3.47 2.84 3.41
C VAL A 262 2.77 3.78 4.37
N SER A 263 3.50 4.31 5.36
CA SER A 263 2.94 5.23 6.36
C SER A 263 2.57 6.59 5.77
N ASN A 264 3.51 7.19 5.03
CA ASN A 264 3.46 8.56 4.54
C ASN A 264 4.40 8.73 3.35
N ILE A 265 4.26 9.82 2.62
CA ILE A 265 5.31 10.26 1.68
C ILE A 265 6.54 10.75 2.47
N PRO A 266 7.76 10.69 1.90
CA PRO A 266 8.94 11.17 2.61
C PRO A 266 8.79 12.64 3.00
N LYS A 267 9.07 12.97 4.26
CA LYS A 267 8.97 14.36 4.76
C LYS A 267 9.84 15.34 3.97
N SER A 268 11.00 14.88 3.50
CA SER A 268 11.88 15.65 2.62
C SER A 268 11.21 16.08 1.32
N SER A 269 10.22 15.31 0.83
CA SER A 269 9.45 15.65 -0.37
C SER A 269 8.38 16.71 -0.08
N GLU A 270 7.94 16.84 1.18
CA GLU A 270 6.98 17.86 1.64
C GLU A 270 7.66 19.17 2.06
N GLU A 271 8.91 19.11 2.54
CA GLU A 271 9.71 20.28 2.91
C GLU A 271 10.01 21.14 1.67
N LEU A 272 9.60 22.42 1.70
CA LEU A 272 9.76 23.34 0.57
C LEU A 272 11.22 23.76 0.34
N GLU A 273 12.00 23.87 1.41
CA GLU A 273 13.39 24.31 1.41
C GLU A 273 14.15 23.64 2.55
N ASP A 274 15.47 23.49 2.40
CA ASP A 274 16.33 22.91 3.41
C ASP A 274 16.34 23.79 4.69
N ARG A 275 16.23 23.14 5.85
CA ARG A 275 16.16 23.84 7.15
C ARG A 275 17.40 24.69 7.44
N GLU A 276 18.55 24.26 6.92
CA GLU A 276 19.81 24.99 7.05
C GLU A 276 19.82 26.29 6.24
N SER A 277 19.31 26.28 5.00
CA SER A 277 19.21 27.51 4.19
C SER A 277 18.22 28.51 4.77
N LEU A 278 17.10 28.03 5.33
CA LEU A 278 16.13 28.87 6.03
C LEU A 278 16.70 29.46 7.33
N ALA A 279 17.46 28.67 8.09
CA ALA A 279 18.10 29.14 9.32
C ALA A 279 19.16 30.21 9.04
N GLN A 280 19.92 30.10 7.94
CA GLN A 280 20.89 31.11 7.53
C GLN A 280 20.22 32.45 7.18
N ILE A 281 19.06 32.45 6.51
CA ILE A 281 18.29 33.67 6.22
C ILE A 281 17.76 34.30 7.52
N ALA A 282 17.17 33.48 8.40
CA ALA A 282 16.65 33.97 9.67
C ALA A 282 17.78 34.58 10.53
N ALA A 283 19.00 34.06 10.43
CA ALA A 283 20.17 34.57 11.11
C ALA A 283 20.80 35.80 10.44
N SER A 284 20.65 35.97 9.11
CA SER A 284 21.19 37.13 8.39
C SER A 284 20.36 38.40 8.60
N GLY A 285 19.11 38.27 9.06
CA GLY A 285 18.23 39.41 9.37
C GLY A 285 17.76 40.20 8.14
N GLU A 286 17.97 39.65 6.94
CA GLU A 286 17.43 40.20 5.68
C GLU A 286 15.96 39.80 5.51
N ASP A 287 15.10 40.18 6.46
CA ASP A 287 13.67 40.22 6.17
C ASP A 287 13.45 41.34 5.15
N SER A 288 12.87 40.96 4.02
CA SER A 288 12.48 41.84 2.93
C SER A 288 11.77 43.09 3.47
N SER A 289 12.46 44.22 3.35
CA SER A 289 11.86 45.54 3.42
C SER A 289 10.87 45.72 2.27
N ASP A 290 9.64 45.24 2.45
CA ASP A 290 8.48 45.91 1.90
C ASP A 290 7.80 46.60 3.08
N ALA A 291 8.02 47.91 3.14
CA ALA A 291 7.43 48.81 4.11
C ALA A 291 5.90 48.79 4.00
N ASP A 292 5.21 48.55 5.12
CA ASP A 292 4.30 49.58 5.60
C ASP A 292 4.21 49.49 7.13
N GLY A 293 4.83 50.47 7.78
CA GLY A 293 4.75 50.63 9.21
C GLY A 293 3.48 51.41 9.54
N GLU A 294 2.52 50.77 10.18
CA GLU A 294 1.68 51.45 11.16
C GLU A 294 1.75 50.72 12.50
N THR A 295 2.57 51.29 13.37
CA THR A 295 2.58 51.05 14.81
C THR A 295 1.27 51.57 15.40
N TYR A 296 0.41 50.69 15.90
CA TYR A 296 -0.63 51.09 16.85
C TYR A 296 -0.05 51.10 18.27
N ILE A 297 -0.06 52.28 18.90
CA ILE A 297 -0.10 52.46 20.35
C ILE A 297 -1.54 52.22 20.81
#